data_AF-E3C7V3-F1
#
_entry.id   AF-E3C7V3-F1
#
_cell.length_a   1.000
_cell.length_b   1.000
_cell.length_c   1.000
_cell.angle_alpha   90.00
_cell.angle_beta   90.00
_cell.angle_gamma   90.00
#
_symmetry.space_group_name_H-M   'P 1'
#
loop_
_entity.id
_entity.type
_entity.pdbx_description
1 polymer ?
#
loop_
_entity_poly.entity_id
_entity_poly.type
_entity_poly.pdbx_seq_one_letter_code
_entity_poly.pdbx_strand_id
1 'polypeptide(L)'
;MATVFTVQVKLSWGEERQYLLANDVEPGLAHRYATRENWQEVMIKALINVPVAPYLPDNSVQPPIATAEVVAVAAHDDGDEAVQGLQRTRSQFIMAAIWEKQSTTVNYNFLRHDYDQQSQEQIKADVDFWQNGRRHPAVTARTRELIQKQEERFREQEN
;
A
#
# COMPACT_ATOMS: atom_id res chain seq x y z
N MET A 1 -0.36 -25.05 7.43
CA MET A 1 -0.89 -23.83 6.79
C MET A 1 -0.12 -22.68 7.37
N ALA A 2 0.45 -21.83 6.52
CA ALA A 2 1.13 -20.63 6.98
C ALA A 2 0.07 -19.54 7.25
N THR A 3 0.23 -18.78 8.33
CA THR A 3 -0.60 -17.60 8.59
C THR A 3 -0.12 -16.47 7.70
N VAL A 4 -1.04 -15.86 6.96
CA VAL A 4 -0.82 -14.66 6.15
C VAL A 4 -1.66 -13.51 6.71
N PHE A 5 -1.30 -12.28 6.34
CA PHE A 5 -1.99 -11.09 6.86
C PHE A 5 -2.58 -10.28 5.71
N THR A 6 -3.85 -9.89 5.85
CA THR A 6 -4.48 -8.92 4.97
C THR A 6 -4.56 -7.57 5.64
N VAL A 7 -4.42 -6.51 4.85
CA VAL A 7 -4.63 -5.13 5.27
C VAL A 7 -5.70 -4.50 4.41
N GLN A 8 -6.68 -3.89 5.07
CA GLN A 8 -7.58 -2.94 4.42
C GLN A 8 -6.95 -1.56 4.55
N VAL A 9 -6.86 -0.86 3.43
CA VAL A 9 -6.25 0.46 3.35
C VAL A 9 -7.20 1.46 2.73
N LYS A 10 -7.03 2.73 3.07
CA LYS A 10 -7.72 3.85 2.46
C LYS A 10 -6.72 4.73 1.72
N LEU A 11 -7.04 5.04 0.48
CA LEU A 11 -6.25 5.92 -0.38
C LEU A 11 -6.58 7.39 -0.09
N SER A 12 -5.67 8.31 -0.42
CA SER A 12 -5.86 9.74 -0.17
C SER A 12 -7.07 10.34 -0.91
N TRP A 13 -7.51 9.67 -1.99
CA TRP A 13 -8.72 10.01 -2.74
C TRP A 13 -10.00 9.32 -2.24
N GLY A 14 -9.93 8.60 -1.12
CA GLY A 14 -11.07 8.07 -0.38
C GLY A 14 -11.47 6.64 -0.71
N GLU A 15 -10.90 6.04 -1.74
CA GLU A 15 -11.15 4.63 -2.10
C GLU A 15 -10.51 3.69 -1.09
N GLU A 16 -11.20 2.61 -0.75
CA GLU A 16 -10.68 1.56 0.12
C GLU A 16 -10.33 0.31 -0.70
N ARG A 17 -9.24 -0.34 -0.33
CA ARG A 17 -8.72 -1.53 -1.01
C ARG A 17 -8.19 -2.53 0.01
N GLN A 18 -8.18 -3.80 -0.36
CA GLN A 18 -7.61 -4.87 0.44
C GLN A 18 -6.37 -5.43 -0.25
N TYR A 19 -5.35 -5.73 0.55
CA TYR A 19 -4.08 -6.28 0.08
C TYR A 19 -3.58 -7.38 1.02
N LEU A 20 -2.73 -8.25 0.49
CA LEU A 20 -1.83 -9.06 1.29
C LEU A 20 -0.67 -8.19 1.79
N LEU A 21 -0.24 -8.40 3.02
CA LEU A 21 0.91 -7.68 3.56
C LEU A 21 2.20 -8.11 2.82
N ALA A 22 3.19 -7.21 2.73
CA ALA A 22 4.48 -7.54 2.15
C ALA A 22 5.20 -8.62 2.98
N ASN A 23 5.83 -9.59 2.30
CA ASN A 23 6.57 -10.70 2.93
C ASN A 23 7.62 -10.24 3.94
N ASP A 24 8.24 -9.07 3.73
CA ASP A 24 9.28 -8.55 4.63
C ASP A 24 8.71 -7.98 5.93
N VAL A 25 7.42 -7.63 5.95
CA VAL A 25 6.71 -7.09 7.12
C VAL A 25 6.00 -8.19 7.90
N GLU A 26 5.59 -9.27 7.23
CA GLU A 26 4.89 -10.41 7.82
C GLU A 26 5.61 -11.01 9.05
N PRO A 27 6.93 -11.27 9.07
CA PRO A 27 7.60 -11.85 10.23
C PRO A 27 7.47 -11.01 11.51
N GLY A 28 7.56 -9.68 11.37
CA GLY A 28 7.42 -8.75 12.49
C GLY A 28 6.01 -8.77 13.07
N LEU A 29 5.00 -8.90 12.19
CA LEU A 29 3.60 -8.96 12.59
C LEU A 29 3.22 -10.35 13.14
N ALA A 30 3.73 -11.43 12.55
CA ALA A 30 3.56 -12.80 13.01
C ALA A 30 4.09 -13.00 14.44
N HIS A 31 5.26 -12.44 14.74
CA HIS A 31 5.79 -12.46 16.10
C HIS A 31 4.85 -11.76 17.10
N ARG A 32 4.26 -10.62 16.71
CA ARG A 32 3.29 -9.91 17.55
C ARG A 32 1.99 -10.68 17.70
N TYR A 33 1.47 -11.25 16.62
CA TYR A 33 0.28 -12.09 16.60
C TYR A 33 0.39 -13.25 17.61
N ALA A 34 1.56 -13.89 17.67
CA ALA A 34 1.79 -14.99 18.59
C ALA A 34 2.01 -14.57 20.07
N THR A 35 2.33 -13.30 20.34
CA THR A 35 2.81 -12.86 21.66
C THR A 35 1.97 -11.77 22.31
N ARG A 36 1.04 -11.13 21.59
CA ARG A 36 0.27 -9.98 22.06
C ARG A 36 -1.20 -10.08 21.64
N GLU A 37 -2.10 -9.73 22.55
CA GLU A 37 -3.53 -9.65 22.29
C GLU A 37 -3.87 -8.55 21.26
N ASN A 38 -3.30 -7.34 21.45
CA ASN A 38 -3.52 -6.18 20.58
C ASN A 38 -2.44 -6.06 19.48
N TRP A 39 -2.10 -7.17 18.83
CA TRP A 39 -1.03 -7.20 17.84
C TRP A 39 -1.25 -6.26 16.64
N GLN A 40 -2.51 -5.93 16.33
CA GLN A 40 -2.92 -5.05 15.24
C GLN A 40 -2.49 -3.59 15.44
N GLU A 41 -2.21 -3.17 16.68
CA GLU A 41 -1.97 -1.77 17.07
C GLU A 41 -0.93 -1.05 16.20
N VAL A 42 0.09 -1.78 15.74
CA VAL A 42 1.18 -1.21 14.95
C VAL A 42 0.79 -0.95 13.51
N MET A 43 -0.22 -1.66 13.02
CA MET A 43 -0.69 -1.54 11.64
C MET A 43 -1.74 -0.45 11.51
N ILE A 44 -2.63 -0.30 12.49
CA ILE A 44 -3.72 0.68 12.40
C ILE A 44 -3.15 2.10 12.27
N LYS A 45 -3.66 2.86 11.28
CA LYS A 45 -3.18 4.20 10.87
C LYS A 45 -1.74 4.25 10.35
N ALA A 46 -1.10 3.12 10.12
CA ALA A 46 0.20 3.13 9.47
C ALA A 46 0.08 3.57 8.00
N LEU A 47 1.12 4.23 7.50
CA LEU A 47 1.26 4.52 6.08
C LEU A 47 1.98 3.36 5.40
N ILE A 48 1.42 2.88 4.29
CA ILE A 48 1.99 1.78 3.53
C ILE A 48 1.87 2.05 2.04
N ASN A 49 2.91 1.69 1.29
CA ASN A 49 2.87 1.77 -0.16
C ASN A 49 2.14 0.58 -0.77
N VAL A 50 1.24 0.86 -1.70
CA VAL A 50 0.40 -0.15 -2.36
C VAL A 50 0.41 0.04 -3.87
N PRO A 51 0.43 -1.05 -4.65
CA PRO A 51 0.19 -0.98 -6.08
C PRO A 51 -1.27 -0.60 -6.31
N VAL A 52 -1.51 0.41 -7.14
CA VAL A 52 -2.88 0.87 -7.47
C VAL A 52 -3.38 0.39 -8.84
N ALA A 53 -2.60 -0.45 -9.50
CA ALA A 53 -2.94 -1.16 -10.73
C ALA A 53 -2.31 -2.58 -10.69
N PRO A 54 -2.73 -3.52 -11.56
CA PRO A 54 -2.14 -4.86 -11.59
C PRO A 54 -0.69 -4.86 -12.08
N TYR A 55 0.08 -5.84 -11.62
CA TYR A 55 1.36 -6.21 -12.24
C TYR A 55 1.11 -6.85 -13.61
N LEU A 56 1.85 -6.44 -14.62
CA LEU A 56 1.78 -7.06 -15.95
C LEU A 56 2.38 -8.47 -15.90
N PRO A 57 1.82 -9.45 -16.65
CA PRO A 57 2.37 -10.80 -16.74
C PRO A 57 3.85 -10.86 -17.12
N ASP A 58 4.28 -9.96 -18.02
CA ASP A 58 5.67 -9.85 -18.47
C ASP A 58 6.59 -9.10 -17.48
N ASN A 59 6.02 -8.53 -16.40
CA ASN A 59 6.69 -7.70 -15.41
C ASN A 59 7.54 -6.57 -16.00
N SER A 60 7.20 -6.10 -17.21
CA SER A 60 7.95 -5.10 -17.96
C SER A 60 7.88 -3.71 -17.33
N VAL A 61 6.76 -3.40 -16.66
CA VAL A 61 6.47 -2.09 -16.08
C VAL A 61 5.85 -2.28 -14.69
N GLN A 62 6.43 -1.59 -13.70
CA GLN A 62 5.85 -1.55 -12.37
C GLN A 62 4.51 -0.79 -12.39
N PRO A 63 3.49 -1.28 -11.66
CA PRO A 63 2.24 -0.54 -11.54
C PRO A 63 2.48 0.79 -10.82
N PRO A 64 1.65 1.82 -11.06
CA PRO A 64 1.67 3.03 -10.25
C PRO A 64 1.53 2.69 -8.77
N ILE A 65 2.31 3.38 -7.93
CA ILE A 65 2.34 3.18 -6.49
C ILE A 65 1.72 4.39 -5.79
N ALA A 66 0.91 4.14 -4.77
CA ALA A 66 0.36 5.16 -3.88
C ALA A 66 0.67 4.83 -2.42
N THR A 67 0.62 5.84 -1.55
CA THR A 67 0.67 5.65 -0.09
C THR A 67 -0.73 5.70 0.50
N ALA A 68 -1.12 4.62 1.17
CA ALA A 68 -2.42 4.47 1.81
C ALA A 68 -2.29 4.42 3.34
N GLU A 69 -3.34 4.81 4.04
CA GLU A 69 -3.48 4.59 5.48
C GLU A 69 -4.13 3.21 5.72
N VAL A 70 -3.55 2.41 6.61
CA VAL A 70 -4.14 1.12 7.02
C VAL A 70 -5.31 1.37 7.96
N VAL A 71 -6.50 0.88 7.59
CA VAL A 71 -7.72 1.03 8.39
C VAL A 71 -8.08 -0.24 9.17
N ALA A 72 -7.70 -1.41 8.67
CA ALA A 72 -7.89 -2.69 9.36
C ALA A 72 -6.82 -3.70 8.96
N VAL A 73 -6.61 -4.71 9.81
CA VAL A 73 -5.70 -5.83 9.55
C VAL A 73 -6.31 -7.12 10.11
N ALA A 74 -6.16 -8.21 9.37
CA ALA A 74 -6.64 -9.53 9.75
C ALA A 74 -5.60 -10.61 9.46
N ALA A 75 -5.64 -11.70 10.22
CA ALA A 75 -4.83 -12.90 10.02
C ALA A 75 -5.70 -13.98 9.37
N HIS A 76 -5.16 -14.65 8.36
CA HIS A 76 -5.83 -15.68 7.59
C HIS A 76 -4.91 -16.89 7.42
N ASP A 77 -5.51 -18.04 7.12
CA ASP A 77 -4.76 -19.16 6.58
C ASP A 77 -4.43 -18.90 5.10
N ASP A 78 -3.25 -19.33 4.66
CA ASP A 78 -2.76 -19.18 3.28
C ASP A 78 -3.72 -19.72 2.20
N GLY A 79 -4.54 -20.71 2.51
CA GLY A 79 -5.54 -21.29 1.62
C GLY A 79 -6.91 -20.62 1.63
N ASP A 80 -7.13 -19.60 2.47
CA ASP A 80 -8.43 -18.92 2.60
C ASP A 80 -8.85 -18.23 1.29
N GLU A 81 -10.11 -18.33 0.91
CA GLU A 81 -10.66 -17.63 -0.26
C GLU A 81 -10.51 -16.11 -0.11
N ALA A 82 -10.53 -15.61 1.13
CA ALA A 82 -10.34 -14.20 1.45
C ALA A 82 -8.98 -13.63 1.00
N VAL A 83 -7.98 -14.48 0.74
CA VAL A 83 -6.64 -14.06 0.31
C VAL A 83 -6.34 -14.32 -1.16
N GLN A 84 -7.20 -15.07 -1.85
CA GLN A 84 -6.98 -15.43 -3.25
C GLN A 84 -7.11 -14.21 -4.16
N GLY A 85 -6.15 -14.04 -5.07
CA GLY A 85 -6.14 -12.94 -6.03
C GLY A 85 -5.76 -11.56 -5.46
N LEU A 86 -5.50 -11.45 -4.15
CA LEU A 86 -5.05 -10.20 -3.56
C LEU A 86 -3.62 -9.86 -3.97
N GLN A 87 -3.39 -8.61 -4.34
CA GLN A 87 -2.05 -8.09 -4.56
C GLN A 87 -1.33 -7.88 -3.22
N ARG A 88 0.00 -7.99 -3.23
CA ARG A 88 0.82 -7.65 -2.07
C ARG A 88 1.11 -6.15 -2.00
N THR A 89 1.12 -5.60 -0.79
CA THR A 89 1.67 -4.27 -0.54
C THR A 89 3.18 -4.27 -0.79
N ARG A 90 3.77 -3.07 -0.74
CA ARG A 90 5.23 -2.89 -0.76
C ARG A 90 5.78 -2.85 0.67
N SER A 91 7.08 -3.10 0.81
CA SER A 91 7.75 -3.17 2.11
C SER A 91 7.93 -1.81 2.81
N GLN A 92 7.71 -0.69 2.10
CA GLN A 92 7.76 0.64 2.72
C GLN A 92 6.52 0.87 3.57
N PHE A 93 6.73 0.80 4.88
CA PHE A 93 5.72 0.89 5.92
C PHE A 93 6.22 1.80 7.05
N ILE A 94 5.37 2.72 7.51
CA ILE A 94 5.66 3.59 8.66
C ILE A 94 4.47 3.58 9.64
N MET A 95 4.73 3.21 10.89
CA MET A 95 3.72 3.25 11.96
C MET A 95 3.24 4.68 12.27
N ALA A 96 1.98 4.83 12.68
CA ALA A 96 1.39 6.11 13.09
C ALA A 96 2.24 6.86 14.13
N ALA A 97 2.70 6.15 15.17
CA ALA A 97 3.53 6.71 16.23
C ALA A 97 4.85 7.34 15.75
N ILE A 98 5.28 7.03 14.51
CA ILE A 98 6.47 7.58 13.86
C ILE A 98 6.09 8.69 12.88
N TRP A 99 5.25 8.40 11.87
CA TRP A 99 5.03 9.35 10.78
C TRP A 99 4.33 10.63 11.24
N GLU A 100 3.47 10.55 12.26
CA GLU A 100 2.78 11.72 12.83
C GLU A 100 3.75 12.73 13.50
N LYS A 101 4.92 12.25 13.95
CA LYS A 101 5.94 13.08 14.62
C LYS A 101 7.04 13.57 13.68
N GLN A 102 7.10 13.02 12.48
CA GLN A 102 8.12 13.35 11.48
C GLN A 102 7.61 14.39 10.50
N SER A 103 8.53 15.09 9.83
CA SER A 103 8.15 16.01 8.78
C SER A 103 7.73 15.28 7.51
N THR A 104 6.91 15.95 6.68
CA THR A 104 6.49 15.48 5.34
C THR A 104 7.65 15.07 4.47
N THR A 105 8.75 15.80 4.51
CA THR A 105 9.96 15.45 3.76
C THR A 105 10.58 14.13 4.22
N VAL A 106 10.62 13.86 5.53
CA VAL A 106 11.21 12.62 6.07
C VAL A 106 10.34 11.41 5.70
N ASN A 107 9.03 11.51 5.92
CA ASN A 107 8.09 10.45 5.55
C ASN A 107 8.12 10.17 4.05
N TYR A 108 8.09 11.22 3.23
CA TYR A 108 8.22 11.11 1.77
C TYR A 108 9.52 10.42 1.36
N ASN A 109 10.66 10.83 1.91
CA ASN A 109 11.96 10.26 1.54
C ASN A 109 12.07 8.77 1.89
N PHE A 110 11.41 8.33 2.96
CA PHE A 110 11.32 6.91 3.31
C PHE A 110 10.41 6.14 2.35
N LEU A 111 9.23 6.68 2.05
CA LEU A 111 8.21 6.00 1.24
C LEU A 111 8.53 6.00 -0.26
N ARG A 112 9.16 7.05 -0.80
CA ARG A 112 9.32 7.21 -2.25
C ARG A 112 10.16 6.12 -2.92
N HIS A 113 11.06 5.47 -2.19
CA HIS A 113 12.00 4.44 -2.65
C HIS A 113 12.56 4.70 -4.08
N ASP A 114 13.07 3.68 -4.75
CA ASP A 114 13.46 3.70 -6.17
C ASP A 114 12.26 3.62 -7.13
N TYR A 115 11.10 4.20 -6.77
CA TYR A 115 9.96 4.25 -7.68
C TYR A 115 10.18 5.25 -8.81
N ASP A 116 9.45 5.09 -9.91
CA ASP A 116 9.46 6.04 -11.01
C ASP A 116 8.90 7.41 -10.58
N GLN A 117 9.17 8.44 -11.38
CA GLN A 117 8.79 9.82 -11.03
C GLN A 117 7.28 10.00 -10.80
N GLN A 118 6.42 9.29 -11.54
CA GLN A 118 4.96 9.44 -11.42
C GLN A 118 4.48 8.85 -10.09
N SER A 119 5.00 7.68 -9.72
CA SER A 119 4.78 7.09 -8.40
C SER A 119 5.34 7.98 -7.28
N GLN A 120 6.52 8.56 -7.45
CA GLN A 120 7.08 9.49 -6.46
C GLN A 120 6.21 10.75 -6.27
N GLU A 121 5.66 11.32 -7.34
CA GLU A 121 4.74 12.45 -7.27
C GLU A 121 3.46 12.10 -6.52
N GLN A 122 2.87 10.93 -6.79
CA GLN A 122 1.69 10.45 -6.08
C GLN A 122 1.98 10.21 -4.59
N ILE A 123 3.08 9.53 -4.26
CA ILE A 123 3.51 9.30 -2.87
C ILE A 123 3.70 10.64 -2.13
N LYS A 124 4.31 11.63 -2.77
CA LYS A 124 4.47 12.97 -2.18
C LYS A 124 3.12 13.61 -1.88
N ALA A 125 2.17 13.53 -2.81
CA ALA A 125 0.82 14.04 -2.64
C ALA A 125 0.06 13.30 -1.50
N ASP A 126 0.21 11.99 -1.42
CA ASP A 126 -0.41 11.17 -0.38
C ASP A 126 0.13 11.52 1.01
N VAL A 127 1.45 11.64 1.16
CA VAL A 127 2.06 12.01 2.44
C VAL A 127 1.62 13.40 2.90
N ASP A 128 1.53 14.38 1.98
CA ASP A 128 1.00 15.71 2.29
C ASP A 128 -0.49 15.68 2.67
N PHE A 129 -1.27 14.80 2.05
CA PHE A 129 -2.67 14.58 2.44
C PHE A 129 -2.79 14.00 3.85
N TRP A 130 -2.08 12.91 4.15
CA TRP A 130 -2.20 12.23 5.45
C TRP A 130 -1.69 13.09 6.60
N GLN A 131 -0.67 13.91 6.38
CA GLN A 131 -0.13 14.78 7.42
C GLN A 131 -0.83 16.12 7.56
N ASN A 132 -1.18 16.76 6.44
CA ASN A 132 -1.63 18.14 6.44
C ASN A 132 -3.08 18.30 5.95
N GLY A 133 -3.76 17.21 5.58
CA GLY A 133 -5.10 17.22 5.00
C GLY A 133 -5.16 17.84 3.60
N ARG A 134 -4.01 18.12 2.95
CA ARG A 134 -3.98 18.80 1.66
C ARG A 134 -4.28 17.83 0.52
N ARG A 135 -5.29 18.15 -0.28
CA ARG A 135 -5.66 17.39 -1.47
C ARG A 135 -4.87 17.85 -2.70
N HIS A 136 -4.53 16.90 -3.57
CA HIS A 136 -3.78 17.12 -4.81
C HIS A 136 -4.53 16.53 -6.02
N PRO A 137 -5.70 17.09 -6.40
CA PRO A 137 -6.59 16.49 -7.39
C PRO A 137 -5.95 16.29 -8.77
N ALA A 138 -5.03 17.17 -9.17
CA ALA A 138 -4.31 17.02 -10.44
C ALA A 138 -3.37 15.80 -10.46
N VAL A 139 -2.66 15.55 -9.35
CA VAL A 139 -1.78 14.38 -9.20
C VAL A 139 -2.62 13.10 -9.15
N THR A 140 -3.71 13.10 -8.36
CA THR A 140 -4.65 11.97 -8.32
C THR A 140 -5.26 11.67 -9.69
N ALA A 141 -5.66 12.70 -10.46
CA ALA A 141 -6.21 12.50 -11.79
C ALA A 141 -5.18 11.86 -12.72
N ARG A 142 -3.92 12.32 -12.69
CA ARG A 142 -2.84 11.72 -13.46
C ARG A 142 -2.59 10.27 -13.08
N THR A 143 -2.57 9.94 -11.79
CA THR A 143 -2.42 8.56 -11.31
C THR A 143 -3.56 7.68 -11.81
N ARG A 144 -4.80 8.17 -11.82
CA ARG A 144 -5.94 7.42 -12.37
C ARG A 144 -5.81 7.13 -13.87
N GLU A 145 -5.27 8.07 -14.65
CA GLU A 145 -4.95 7.80 -16.07
C GLU A 145 -3.91 6.69 -16.22
N LEU A 146 -2.90 6.66 -15.34
CA LEU A 146 -1.86 5.62 -15.37
C LEU A 146 -2.41 4.26 -14.96
N ILE A 147 -3.30 4.21 -13.96
CA ILE A 147 -4.02 3.00 -13.58
C ILE A 147 -4.78 2.44 -14.78
N GLN A 148 -5.58 3.27 -15.46
CA GLN A 148 -6.36 2.85 -16.64
C GLN A 148 -5.47 2.28 -17.75
N LYS A 149 -4.36 2.96 -18.06
CA LYS A 149 -3.40 2.48 -19.07
C LYS A 149 -2.76 1.14 -18.69
N GLN A 150 -2.45 0.96 -17.40
CA GLN A 150 -1.86 -0.28 -16.91
C GLN A 150 -2.88 -1.43 -16.98
N GLU A 151 -4.15 -1.17 -16.64
CA GLU A 151 -5.24 -2.14 -16.75
C GLU A 151 -5.52 -2.53 -18.20
N GLU A 152 -5.46 -1.58 -19.14
CA GLU A 152 -5.58 -1.86 -20.58
C GLU A 152 -4.49 -2.83 -21.05
N ARG A 153 -3.22 -2.54 -20.70
CA ARG A 153 -2.09 -3.41 -21.03
C ARG A 153 -2.21 -4.79 -20.40
N PHE A 154 -2.66 -4.86 -19.15
CA PHE A 154 -2.87 -6.13 -18.47
C PHE A 154 -3.86 -7.01 -19.24
N ARG A 155 -5.01 -6.44 -19.64
CA ARG A 155 -6.00 -7.15 -20.47
C ARG A 155 -5.47 -7.57 -21.84
N GLU A 156 -4.62 -6.77 -22.47
CA GLU A 156 -3.99 -7.13 -23.75
C GLU A 156 -3.02 -8.31 -23.63
N GLN A 157 -2.39 -8.49 -22.46
CA GLN A 157 -1.44 -9.59 -22.23
C GLN A 157 -2.09 -10.86 -21.70
N GLU A 158 -3.27 -10.77 -21.08
CA GLU A 158 -4.04 -11.93 -20.65
C GLU A 158 -4.82 -12.62 -21.79
N ASN A 159 -5.04 -11.92 -22.91
CA ASN A 159 -5.71 -12.44 -24.11
C ASN A 159 -4.73 -13.01 -25.14
#